data_AF-A0A944S251-F1
#
_entry.id   AF-A0A944S251-F1
#
_cell.length_a   1.000
_cell.length_b   1.000
_cell.length_c   1.000
_cell.angle_alpha   90.00
_cell.angle_beta   90.00
_cell.angle_gamma   90.00
#
_symmetry.space_group_name_H-M   'P 1'
#
loop_
_entity.id
_entity.type
_entity.pdbx_description
1 polymer ?
#
loop_
_entity_poly.entity_id
_entity_poly.type
_entity_poly.pdbx_seq_one_letter_code
_entity_poly.pdbx_strand_id
1 'polypeptide(L)'
;MMGSFYDNSVIPDHLRRDFDVYDRIKELDLDLGTFDKWMERDLKGANICSVIFHESGLAYLSGYGYGPGQMYDDPDRIKEGQDAAQFVADSMIGRLHWSLTCGGEGGDLNDLLYTVKAIGMVVSTDTAFHGAPAVTNGFSLRWQSVFGGGGGASAVDGEDSSYSGVHARSAIGGFTGRFSIEPEMIVAIPPELAKAIIRNRGWVFPLPPQEATRIRTEYKANNA
;
A
#
# COMPACT_ATOMS: atom_id res chain seq x y z
N MET A 1 -1.29 -9.08 -17.16
CA MET A 1 -2.01 -10.38 -17.01
C MET A 1 -2.42 -10.47 -15.56
N MET A 2 -3.64 -10.91 -15.24
CA MET A 2 -4.05 -11.04 -13.83
C MET A 2 -3.15 -12.05 -13.10
N GLY A 3 -2.93 -11.81 -11.80
CA GLY A 3 -2.07 -12.65 -10.98
C GLY A 3 -2.65 -14.07 -10.84
N SER A 4 -1.78 -15.07 -10.83
CA SER A 4 -2.19 -16.49 -10.85
C SER A 4 -3.06 -16.90 -9.66
N PHE A 5 -3.00 -16.15 -8.56
CA PHE A 5 -3.79 -16.40 -7.36
C PHE A 5 -5.12 -15.63 -7.36
N TYR A 6 -5.23 -14.55 -8.14
CA TYR A 6 -6.43 -13.70 -8.23
C TYR A 6 -7.63 -14.40 -8.87
N ASP A 7 -7.40 -15.19 -9.92
CA ASP A 7 -8.46 -15.87 -10.69
C ASP A 7 -9.25 -16.90 -9.86
N ASN A 8 -8.65 -17.40 -8.79
CA ASN A 8 -9.25 -18.35 -7.85
C ASN A 8 -9.96 -17.67 -6.66
N SER A 9 -10.08 -16.34 -6.68
CA SER A 9 -10.67 -15.59 -5.57
C SER A 9 -12.19 -15.78 -5.46
N VAL A 10 -12.72 -15.54 -4.26
CA VAL A 10 -14.18 -15.56 -3.99
C VAL A 10 -14.93 -14.35 -4.54
N ILE A 11 -14.23 -13.38 -5.14
CA ILE A 11 -14.84 -12.20 -5.74
C ILE A 11 -15.66 -12.63 -6.95
N PRO A 12 -16.94 -12.21 -7.07
CA PRO A 12 -17.74 -12.49 -8.26
C PRO A 12 -17.06 -12.01 -9.53
N ASP A 13 -17.12 -12.80 -10.60
CA ASP A 13 -16.39 -12.51 -11.86
C ASP A 13 -16.66 -11.10 -12.41
N HIS A 14 -17.90 -10.62 -12.31
CA HIS A 14 -18.30 -9.28 -12.78
C HIS A 14 -17.80 -8.11 -11.91
N LEU A 15 -17.20 -8.38 -10.74
CA LEU A 15 -16.58 -7.40 -9.86
C LEU A 15 -15.05 -7.51 -9.83
N ARG A 16 -14.49 -8.49 -10.54
CA ARG A 16 -13.04 -8.65 -10.67
C ARG A 16 -12.48 -7.56 -11.58
N ARG A 17 -11.25 -7.14 -11.29
CA ARG A 17 -10.51 -6.21 -12.16
C ARG A 17 -10.33 -6.82 -13.54
N ASP A 18 -10.44 -5.98 -14.57
CA ASP A 18 -10.19 -6.29 -15.97
C ASP A 18 -8.94 -5.57 -16.53
N PHE A 19 -8.19 -4.88 -15.66
CA PHE A 19 -6.98 -4.12 -16.02
C PHE A 19 -5.77 -4.57 -15.19
N ASP A 20 -4.58 -4.41 -15.77
CA ASP A 20 -3.31 -4.62 -15.09
C ASP A 20 -2.96 -3.41 -14.21
N VAL A 21 -2.72 -3.63 -12.92
CA VAL A 21 -2.36 -2.53 -12.00
C VAL A 21 -1.02 -1.89 -12.38
N TYR A 22 -0.12 -2.62 -13.04
CA TYR A 22 1.16 -2.08 -13.48
C TYR A 22 1.03 -1.11 -14.65
N ASP A 23 0.02 -1.28 -15.51
CA ASP A 23 -0.27 -0.31 -16.57
C ASP A 23 -0.69 1.03 -15.94
N ARG A 24 -1.57 0.99 -14.93
CA ARG A 24 -1.97 2.19 -14.18
C ARG A 24 -0.80 2.83 -13.43
N ILE A 25 0.04 2.03 -12.77
CA ILE A 25 1.26 2.52 -12.10
C ILE A 25 2.17 3.27 -13.07
N LYS A 26 2.34 2.75 -14.29
CA LYS A 26 3.12 3.38 -15.35
C LYS A 26 2.49 4.69 -15.84
N GLU A 27 1.18 4.71 -16.07
CA GLU A 27 0.46 5.93 -16.48
C GLU A 27 0.52 7.04 -15.43
N LEU A 28 0.59 6.65 -14.16
CA LEU A 28 0.67 7.53 -13.00
C LEU A 28 2.09 7.98 -12.64
N ASP A 29 3.09 7.58 -13.45
CA ASP A 29 4.52 7.83 -13.25
C ASP A 29 5.00 7.47 -11.83
N LEU A 30 4.51 6.33 -11.31
CA LEU A 30 4.81 5.87 -9.96
C LEU A 30 6.07 4.99 -9.96
N ASP A 31 7.15 5.49 -9.34
CA ASP A 31 8.37 4.71 -9.12
C ASP A 31 8.21 3.70 -7.97
N LEU A 32 8.14 2.41 -8.30
CA LEU A 32 8.13 1.32 -7.32
C LEU A 32 9.51 1.09 -6.67
N GLY A 33 10.57 1.72 -7.17
CA GLY A 33 11.96 1.48 -6.77
C GLY A 33 12.51 0.17 -7.33
N THR A 34 13.66 -0.24 -6.80
CA THR A 34 14.38 -1.44 -7.26
C THR A 34 14.51 -2.48 -6.15
N PHE A 35 14.73 -3.74 -6.54
CA PHE A 35 14.97 -4.83 -5.62
C PHE A 35 16.08 -4.50 -4.63
N ASP A 36 17.23 -4.03 -5.11
CA ASP A 36 18.39 -3.71 -4.27
C ASP A 36 18.06 -2.63 -3.22
N LYS A 37 17.30 -1.59 -3.60
CA LYS A 37 16.90 -0.52 -2.68
C LYS A 37 15.98 -1.04 -1.57
N TRP A 38 15.01 -1.89 -1.92
CA TRP A 38 14.06 -2.42 -0.93
C TRP A 38 14.63 -3.56 -0.09
N MET A 39 15.62 -4.28 -0.61
CA MET A 39 16.31 -5.38 0.08
C MET A 39 17.61 -4.95 0.76
N GLU A 40 17.94 -3.66 0.75
CA GLU A 40 19.11 -3.11 1.47
C GLU A 40 18.95 -3.32 2.99
N ARG A 41 17.73 -3.15 3.50
CA ARG A 41 17.40 -3.28 4.92
C ARG A 41 16.79 -4.66 5.22
N ASP A 42 17.15 -5.20 6.37
CA ASP A 42 16.52 -6.37 6.98
C ASP A 42 16.02 -6.00 8.39
N LEU A 43 15.50 -6.97 9.15
CA LEU A 43 15.01 -6.71 10.51
C LEU A 43 16.11 -6.53 11.57
N LYS A 44 17.40 -6.57 11.22
CA LYS A 44 18.48 -6.38 12.19
C LYS A 44 18.44 -4.97 12.76
N GLY A 45 18.07 -4.86 14.04
CA GLY A 45 17.95 -3.57 14.73
C GLY A 45 16.68 -2.79 14.38
N ALA A 46 15.74 -3.40 13.65
CA ALA A 46 14.42 -2.81 13.42
C ALA A 46 13.51 -3.07 14.63
N ASN A 47 12.78 -2.04 15.08
CA ASN A 47 11.81 -2.18 16.18
C ASN A 47 10.48 -2.77 15.72
N ILE A 48 10.09 -2.51 14.47
CA ILE A 48 8.84 -2.94 13.85
C ILE A 48 9.08 -3.33 12.38
N CYS A 49 8.20 -4.16 11.82
CA CYS A 49 8.17 -4.45 10.39
C CYS A 49 7.38 -3.40 9.61
N SER A 50 7.54 -3.39 8.29
CA SER A 50 6.81 -2.51 7.37
C SER A 50 5.55 -3.16 6.81
N VAL A 51 5.55 -4.49 6.65
CA VAL A 51 4.40 -5.31 6.25
C VAL A 51 4.41 -6.61 7.05
N ILE A 52 3.22 -7.06 7.46
CA ILE A 52 3.01 -8.38 8.06
C ILE A 52 1.89 -9.13 7.33
N PHE A 53 2.15 -10.40 7.02
CA PHE A 53 1.21 -11.30 6.36
C PHE A 53 0.55 -12.22 7.39
N HIS A 54 -0.77 -12.30 7.34
CA HIS A 54 -1.55 -13.27 8.11
C HIS A 54 -1.96 -14.43 7.19
N GLU A 55 -1.94 -15.66 7.70
CA GLU A 55 -2.22 -16.88 6.90
C GLU A 55 -3.61 -16.91 6.24
N SER A 56 -4.53 -16.07 6.71
CA SER A 56 -5.86 -15.88 6.13
C SER A 56 -5.87 -15.06 4.83
N GLY A 57 -4.74 -14.50 4.39
CA GLY A 57 -4.67 -13.59 3.24
C GLY A 57 -4.82 -12.11 3.60
N LEU A 58 -4.72 -11.72 4.87
CA LEU A 58 -4.64 -10.29 5.23
C LEU A 58 -3.18 -9.86 5.27
N ALA A 59 -2.87 -8.71 4.66
CA ALA A 59 -1.59 -8.04 4.81
C ALA A 59 -1.80 -6.69 5.50
N TYR A 60 -1.05 -6.43 6.56
CA TYR A 60 -1.08 -5.18 7.31
C TYR A 60 0.18 -4.39 6.99
N LEU A 61 0.01 -3.15 6.57
CA LEU A 61 1.08 -2.23 6.23
C LEU A 61 1.21 -1.21 7.35
N SER A 62 2.38 -1.16 7.97
CA SER A 62 2.67 -0.22 9.06
C SER A 62 2.60 1.23 8.59
N GLY A 63 2.18 2.11 9.51
CA GLY A 63 2.08 3.54 9.27
C GLY A 63 3.35 4.17 8.69
N TYR A 64 3.18 5.23 7.90
CA TYR A 64 4.31 6.03 7.41
C TYR A 64 4.01 7.53 7.46
N GLY A 65 4.63 8.22 8.41
CA GLY A 65 4.49 9.67 8.59
C GLY A 65 5.23 10.48 7.53
N TYR A 66 4.55 11.46 6.92
CA TYR A 66 5.15 12.37 5.95
C TYR A 66 4.50 13.76 5.96
N GLY A 67 5.17 14.74 5.36
CA GLY A 67 4.70 16.10 5.18
C GLY A 67 5.27 17.11 6.19
N PRO A 68 5.09 18.42 5.93
CA PRO A 68 5.81 19.50 6.61
C PRO A 68 5.31 19.84 8.03
N GLY A 69 4.38 19.10 8.61
CA GLY A 69 3.95 19.27 10.01
C GLY A 69 2.45 19.53 10.19
N GLN A 70 2.09 20.31 11.20
CA GLN A 70 0.69 20.46 11.66
C GLN A 70 -0.27 20.98 10.59
N MET A 71 -1.49 20.43 10.60
CA MET A 71 -2.59 20.78 9.71
C MET A 71 -3.58 21.70 10.43
N TYR A 72 -4.21 22.58 9.66
CA TYR A 72 -5.26 23.50 10.08
C TYR A 72 -6.19 23.78 8.88
N ASP A 73 -7.38 24.33 9.13
CA ASP A 73 -8.43 24.52 8.12
C ASP A 73 -8.14 25.72 7.20
N ASP A 74 -7.08 25.58 6.40
CA ASP A 74 -6.71 26.47 5.31
C ASP A 74 -6.61 25.65 4.00
N PRO A 75 -7.17 26.11 2.87
CA PRO A 75 -7.18 25.34 1.62
C PRO A 75 -5.79 24.95 1.10
N ASP A 76 -4.82 25.87 1.15
CA ASP A 76 -3.47 25.62 0.66
C ASP A 76 -2.77 24.62 1.59
N ARG A 77 -2.97 24.77 2.91
CA ARG A 77 -2.47 23.80 3.87
C ARG A 77 -3.07 22.42 3.66
N ILE A 78 -4.38 22.32 3.44
CA ILE A 78 -5.06 21.04 3.15
C ILE A 78 -4.47 20.39 1.90
N LYS A 79 -4.19 21.19 0.86
CA LYS A 79 -3.55 20.70 -0.37
C LYS A 79 -2.16 20.13 -0.11
N GLU A 80 -1.32 20.81 0.67
CA GLU A 80 -0.02 20.25 1.07
C GLU A 80 -0.16 18.92 1.82
N GLY A 81 -1.20 18.79 2.65
CA GLY A 81 -1.53 17.54 3.34
C GLY A 81 -1.96 16.43 2.38
N GLN A 82 -2.76 16.76 1.36
CA GLN A 82 -3.16 15.81 0.32
C GLN A 82 -1.96 15.33 -0.48
N ASP A 83 -1.04 16.22 -0.83
CA ASP A 83 0.18 15.87 -1.56
C ASP A 83 1.10 14.98 -0.71
N ALA A 84 1.21 15.28 0.60
CA ALA A 84 1.90 14.42 1.54
C ALA A 84 1.22 13.03 1.64
N ALA A 85 -0.10 12.98 1.71
CA ALA A 85 -0.88 11.75 1.78
C ALA A 85 -0.73 10.90 0.50
N GLN A 86 -0.71 11.54 -0.67
CA GLN A 86 -0.44 10.92 -1.96
C GLN A 86 0.97 10.29 -1.98
N PHE A 87 2.00 11.02 -1.52
CA PHE A 87 3.35 10.48 -1.42
C PHE A 87 3.40 9.23 -0.54
N VAL A 88 2.66 9.21 0.58
CA VAL A 88 2.58 8.01 1.41
C VAL A 88 1.92 6.85 0.66
N ALA A 89 0.86 7.10 -0.10
CA ALA A 89 0.23 6.06 -0.92
C ALA A 89 1.23 5.45 -1.91
N ASP A 90 2.01 6.28 -2.61
CA ASP A 90 3.07 5.82 -3.53
C ASP A 90 4.10 4.93 -2.82
N SER A 91 4.57 5.37 -1.65
CA SER A 91 5.51 4.60 -0.82
C SER A 91 4.92 3.26 -0.37
N MET A 92 3.63 3.22 -0.02
CA MET A 92 2.94 2.00 0.40
C MET A 92 2.72 1.03 -0.76
N ILE A 93 2.43 1.53 -1.97
CA ILE A 93 2.30 0.72 -3.18
C ILE A 93 3.63 0.04 -3.50
N GLY A 94 4.74 0.80 -3.50
CA GLY A 94 6.08 0.25 -3.69
C GLY A 94 6.44 -0.79 -2.61
N ARG A 95 6.16 -0.47 -1.34
CA ARG A 95 6.39 -1.39 -0.22
C ARG A 95 5.60 -2.69 -0.38
N LEU A 96 4.32 -2.60 -0.76
CA LEU A 96 3.47 -3.76 -0.96
C LEU A 96 4.01 -4.61 -2.11
N HIS A 97 4.34 -3.99 -3.25
CA HIS A 97 4.93 -4.66 -4.40
C HIS A 97 6.12 -5.52 -3.98
N TRP A 98 7.14 -4.92 -3.38
CA TRP A 98 8.35 -5.66 -3.00
C TRP A 98 8.10 -6.66 -1.88
N SER A 99 7.16 -6.38 -0.97
CA SER A 99 6.78 -7.35 0.06
C SER A 99 6.11 -8.60 -0.51
N LEU A 100 5.47 -8.52 -1.68
CA LEU A 100 4.83 -9.64 -2.37
C LEU A 100 5.81 -10.37 -3.28
N THR A 101 6.65 -9.63 -4.02
CA THR A 101 7.45 -10.18 -5.12
C THR A 101 8.85 -10.62 -4.71
N CYS A 102 9.42 -10.11 -3.61
CA CYS A 102 10.86 -10.27 -3.37
C CYS A 102 11.32 -11.73 -3.21
N GLY A 103 10.43 -12.64 -2.79
CA GLY A 103 10.76 -14.04 -2.58
C GLY A 103 10.51 -14.96 -3.77
N GLY A 104 9.97 -14.43 -4.88
CA GLY A 104 9.69 -15.21 -6.09
C GLY A 104 8.53 -16.20 -5.93
N GLU A 105 7.58 -15.97 -5.02
CA GLU A 105 6.45 -16.86 -4.77
C GLU A 105 5.40 -16.89 -5.91
N GLY A 106 5.58 -16.07 -6.94
CA GLY A 106 4.71 -16.02 -8.11
C GLY A 106 3.47 -15.14 -7.97
N GLY A 107 3.40 -14.32 -6.91
CA GLY A 107 2.35 -13.33 -6.72
C GLY A 107 2.88 -11.90 -6.71
N ASP A 108 1.99 -10.95 -7.00
CA ASP A 108 2.33 -9.54 -7.18
C ASP A 108 1.15 -8.59 -6.87
N LEU A 109 1.24 -7.31 -7.24
CA LEU A 109 0.16 -6.34 -6.98
C LEU A 109 -1.17 -6.69 -7.68
N ASN A 110 -1.17 -7.43 -8.80
CA ASN A 110 -2.40 -7.91 -9.44
C ASN A 110 -3.10 -8.98 -8.59
N ASP A 111 -2.42 -9.59 -7.62
CA ASP A 111 -3.03 -10.49 -6.65
C ASP A 111 -3.68 -9.76 -5.46
N LEU A 112 -3.69 -8.42 -5.40
CA LEU A 112 -4.49 -7.71 -4.41
C LEU A 112 -5.98 -8.01 -4.65
N LEU A 113 -6.71 -8.58 -3.70
CA LEU A 113 -8.15 -8.84 -3.85
C LEU A 113 -8.95 -7.54 -3.75
N TYR A 114 -8.82 -6.89 -2.59
CA TYR A 114 -9.45 -5.62 -2.28
C TYR A 114 -8.80 -4.99 -1.04
N THR A 115 -9.05 -3.71 -0.85
CA THR A 115 -8.53 -2.93 0.27
C THR A 115 -9.53 -2.96 1.42
N VAL A 116 -9.11 -3.41 2.60
CA VAL A 116 -10.03 -3.63 3.73
C VAL A 116 -10.26 -2.32 4.48
N LYS A 117 -9.17 -1.68 4.90
CA LYS A 117 -9.20 -0.51 5.78
C LYS A 117 -7.99 0.38 5.54
N ALA A 118 -8.21 1.69 5.53
CA ALA A 118 -7.16 2.67 5.74
C ALA A 118 -7.45 3.50 6.99
N ILE A 119 -6.41 3.88 7.72
CA ILE A 119 -6.52 4.77 8.89
C ILE A 119 -5.56 5.93 8.65
N GLY A 120 -6.11 7.13 8.41
CA GLY A 120 -5.36 8.36 8.24
C GLY A 120 -5.27 9.12 9.55
N MET A 121 -4.08 9.16 10.14
CA MET A 121 -3.80 9.96 11.33
C MET A 121 -3.21 11.29 10.88
N VAL A 122 -3.99 12.36 10.96
CA VAL A 122 -3.62 13.70 10.51
C VAL A 122 -3.15 14.50 11.72
N VAL A 123 -1.95 15.05 11.65
CA VAL A 123 -1.40 15.86 12.74
C VAL A 123 -2.09 17.22 12.70
N SER A 124 -2.92 17.51 13.71
CA SER A 124 -3.50 18.83 13.92
C SER A 124 -3.51 19.14 15.41
N THR A 125 -2.97 20.30 15.79
CA THR A 125 -2.91 20.73 17.20
C THR A 125 -4.24 21.22 17.74
N ASP A 126 -5.14 21.58 16.84
CA ASP A 126 -6.51 21.95 17.17
C ASP A 126 -7.42 20.72 17.08
N THR A 127 -8.16 20.44 18.16
CA THR A 127 -9.22 19.43 18.18
C THR A 127 -10.45 19.84 17.37
N ALA A 128 -10.58 21.12 17.02
CA ALA A 128 -11.61 21.63 16.13
C ALA A 128 -11.23 21.52 14.63
N PHE A 129 -10.03 21.04 14.29
CA PHE A 129 -9.66 20.82 12.90
C PHE A 129 -10.60 19.79 12.23
N HIS A 130 -11.26 20.21 11.14
CA HIS A 130 -12.24 19.38 10.43
C HIS A 130 -11.74 18.84 9.09
N GLY A 131 -10.59 19.32 8.60
CA GLY A 131 -10.00 18.92 7.32
C GLY A 131 -9.35 17.52 7.27
N ALA A 132 -9.33 16.74 8.35
CA ALA A 132 -8.67 15.42 8.37
C ALA A 132 -9.16 14.46 7.26
N PRO A 133 -10.47 14.35 6.96
CA PRO A 133 -10.96 13.58 5.82
C PRO A 133 -10.45 14.12 4.47
N ALA A 134 -10.42 15.44 4.30
CA ALA A 134 -9.96 16.08 3.06
C ALA A 134 -8.47 15.84 2.81
N VAL A 135 -7.64 15.90 3.86
CA VAL A 135 -6.21 15.57 3.80
C VAL A 135 -6.02 14.10 3.43
N THR A 136 -6.74 13.20 4.11
CA THR A 136 -6.65 11.75 3.85
C THR A 136 -7.14 11.37 2.45
N ASN A 137 -7.97 12.19 1.79
CA ASN A 137 -8.37 11.93 0.41
C ASN A 137 -7.18 11.90 -0.56
N GLY A 138 -6.09 12.65 -0.33
CA GLY A 138 -4.91 12.56 -1.18
C GLY A 138 -4.35 11.13 -1.26
N PHE A 139 -4.34 10.42 -0.14
CA PHE A 139 -3.99 9.00 -0.08
C PHE A 139 -5.05 8.13 -0.75
N SER A 140 -6.34 8.29 -0.38
CA SER A 140 -7.41 7.43 -0.88
C SER A 140 -7.58 7.50 -2.40
N LEU A 141 -7.51 8.71 -2.98
CA LEU A 141 -7.63 8.92 -4.42
C LEU A 141 -6.44 8.30 -5.16
N ARG A 142 -5.21 8.50 -4.66
CA ARG A 142 -4.02 7.88 -5.27
C ARG A 142 -4.08 6.36 -5.25
N TRP A 143 -4.51 5.78 -4.13
CA TRP A 143 -4.66 4.32 -4.00
C TRP A 143 -5.72 3.77 -4.96
N GLN A 144 -6.88 4.43 -5.07
CA GLN A 144 -7.93 4.06 -6.01
C GLN A 144 -7.49 4.22 -7.47
N SER A 145 -6.64 5.19 -7.79
CA SER A 145 -6.07 5.33 -9.13
C SER A 145 -5.29 4.09 -9.58
N VAL A 146 -4.68 3.34 -8.66
CA VAL A 146 -3.94 2.10 -8.98
C VAL A 146 -4.82 0.87 -8.96
N PHE A 147 -5.65 0.70 -7.93
CA PHE A 147 -6.40 -0.55 -7.71
C PHE A 147 -7.88 -0.50 -8.11
N GLY A 148 -8.36 0.64 -8.59
CA GLY A 148 -9.74 0.86 -8.98
C GLY A 148 -10.60 1.51 -7.90
N GLY A 149 -11.42 2.47 -8.29
CA GLY A 149 -12.47 3.09 -7.47
C GLY A 149 -12.91 4.42 -8.04
N GLY A 150 -14.12 4.87 -7.68
CA GLY A 150 -14.74 6.05 -8.29
C GLY A 150 -14.02 7.40 -8.09
N GLY A 151 -13.05 7.47 -7.18
CA GLY A 151 -12.17 8.64 -7.02
C GLY A 151 -10.81 8.51 -7.70
N GLY A 152 -10.54 7.40 -8.39
CA GLY A 152 -9.29 7.14 -9.08
C GLY A 152 -9.16 7.89 -10.42
N ALA A 153 -7.94 7.99 -10.93
CA ALA A 153 -7.62 8.68 -12.17
C ALA A 153 -8.27 8.06 -13.43
N SER A 154 -8.60 6.77 -13.39
CA SER A 154 -9.25 6.04 -14.49
C SER A 154 -10.78 6.02 -14.37
N ALA A 155 -11.35 6.64 -13.33
CA ALA A 155 -12.79 6.69 -13.14
C ALA A 155 -13.47 7.64 -14.12
N VAL A 156 -14.64 7.24 -14.64
CA VAL A 156 -15.50 8.04 -15.50
C VAL A 156 -16.82 8.24 -14.79
N ASP A 157 -17.24 9.50 -14.63
CA ASP A 157 -18.48 9.87 -13.93
C ASP A 157 -18.65 9.24 -12.52
N GLY A 158 -17.52 9.06 -11.82
CA GLY A 158 -17.49 8.48 -10.47
C GLY A 158 -17.53 6.95 -10.42
N GLU A 159 -17.36 6.28 -11.57
CA GLU A 159 -17.34 4.83 -11.69
C GLU A 159 -16.02 4.35 -12.31
N ASP A 160 -15.51 3.21 -11.84
CA ASP A 160 -14.32 2.54 -12.36
C ASP A 160 -14.69 1.06 -12.62
N SER A 161 -13.99 0.38 -13.54
CA SER A 161 -14.25 -1.03 -13.85
C SER A 161 -13.98 -1.96 -12.67
N SER A 162 -13.36 -1.46 -11.60
CA SER A 162 -13.23 -2.16 -10.33
C SER A 162 -13.29 -1.26 -9.10
N TYR A 163 -13.62 -1.89 -7.97
CA TYR A 163 -13.68 -1.27 -6.66
C TYR A 163 -12.60 -1.80 -5.69
N SER A 164 -11.58 -2.52 -6.16
CA SER A 164 -10.58 -3.14 -5.27
C SER A 164 -9.74 -2.13 -4.46
N GLY A 165 -9.60 -0.89 -4.93
CA GLY A 165 -8.97 0.20 -4.17
C GLY A 165 -9.90 0.90 -3.19
N VAL A 166 -11.21 0.68 -3.27
CA VAL A 166 -12.19 1.22 -2.30
C VAL A 166 -11.99 0.55 -0.95
N HIS A 167 -12.07 1.33 0.13
CA HIS A 167 -11.79 0.86 1.49
C HIS A 167 -12.64 1.56 2.53
N ALA A 168 -12.92 0.85 3.62
CA ALA A 168 -13.39 1.50 4.83
C ALA A 168 -12.29 2.43 5.37
N ARG A 169 -12.66 3.50 6.06
CA ARG A 169 -11.68 4.50 6.49
C ARG A 169 -11.96 5.07 7.87
N SER A 170 -10.89 5.41 8.59
CA SER A 170 -10.91 6.39 9.68
C SER A 170 -9.98 7.53 9.28
N ALA A 171 -10.40 8.77 9.49
CA ALA A 171 -9.56 9.95 9.24
C ALA A 171 -9.67 10.85 10.47
N ILE A 172 -8.62 10.89 11.28
CA ILE A 172 -8.64 11.52 12.60
C ILE A 172 -7.59 12.61 12.71
N GLY A 173 -7.96 13.73 13.34
CA GLY A 173 -7.07 14.81 13.74
C GLY A 173 -6.92 14.89 15.26
N GLY A 174 -6.32 15.97 15.75
CA GLY A 174 -6.34 16.34 17.18
C GLY A 174 -5.14 15.85 17.99
N PHE A 175 -3.99 15.61 17.36
CA PHE A 175 -2.74 15.28 18.04
C PHE A 175 -1.54 16.02 17.45
N THR A 176 -0.52 16.22 18.28
CA THR A 176 0.75 16.87 17.92
C THR A 176 1.72 15.88 17.27
N GLY A 177 2.44 16.32 16.24
CA GLY A 177 3.45 15.52 15.54
C GLY A 177 4.38 16.40 14.70
N ARG A 178 5.44 15.79 14.13
CA ARG A 178 6.44 16.47 13.27
C ARG A 178 6.23 16.23 11.78
N PHE A 179 5.15 15.55 11.42
CA PHE A 179 4.71 15.27 10.06
C PHE A 179 3.27 15.78 9.88
N SER A 180 2.70 15.64 8.68
CA SER A 180 1.33 16.08 8.38
C SER A 180 0.31 14.97 8.46
N ILE A 181 0.67 13.79 7.95
CA ILE A 181 -0.20 12.61 7.94
C ILE A 181 0.61 11.33 8.11
N GLU A 182 0.05 10.37 8.82
CA GLU A 182 0.51 8.99 8.90
C GLU A 182 -0.66 8.04 8.61
N PRO A 183 -0.82 7.63 7.34
CA PRO A 183 -1.72 6.54 6.96
C PRO A 183 -1.15 5.18 7.37
N GLU A 184 -2.01 4.25 7.77
CA GLU A 184 -1.77 2.79 7.83
C GLU A 184 -2.88 2.03 7.09
N MET A 185 -2.62 0.78 6.70
CA MET A 185 -3.52 0.05 5.79
C MET A 185 -3.58 -1.46 6.03
N ILE A 186 -4.76 -2.03 5.76
CA ILE A 186 -4.99 -3.48 5.67
C ILE A 186 -5.53 -3.81 4.29
N VAL A 187 -4.90 -4.76 3.60
CA VAL A 187 -5.34 -5.28 2.29
C VAL A 187 -5.60 -6.78 2.37
N ALA A 188 -6.45 -7.27 1.46
CA ALA A 188 -6.67 -8.69 1.25
C ALA A 188 -5.89 -9.15 0.01
N ILE A 189 -5.19 -10.28 0.13
CA ILE A 189 -4.59 -11.08 -0.94
C ILE A 189 -5.13 -12.51 -0.86
N PRO A 190 -4.97 -13.35 -1.88
CA PRO A 190 -5.30 -14.76 -1.81
C PRO A 190 -4.63 -15.45 -0.61
N PRO A 191 -5.38 -16.24 0.18
CA PRO A 191 -4.80 -16.99 1.30
C PRO A 191 -3.64 -17.90 0.88
N GLU A 192 -3.70 -18.48 -0.33
CA GLU A 192 -2.64 -19.35 -0.84
C GLU A 192 -1.35 -18.58 -1.16
N LEU A 193 -1.45 -17.33 -1.63
CA LEU A 193 -0.28 -16.46 -1.79
C LEU A 193 0.34 -16.11 -0.44
N ALA A 194 -0.49 -15.73 0.55
CA ALA A 194 0.00 -15.46 1.90
C ALA A 194 0.71 -16.69 2.50
N LYS A 195 0.14 -17.89 2.38
CA LYS A 195 0.76 -19.13 2.85
C LYS A 195 2.05 -19.46 2.09
N ALA A 196 2.11 -19.20 0.78
CA ALA A 196 3.32 -19.39 -0.01
C ALA A 196 4.46 -18.48 0.49
N ILE A 197 4.18 -17.19 0.71
CA ILE A 197 5.13 -16.22 1.27
C ILE A 197 5.61 -16.68 2.65
N ILE A 198 4.67 -17.03 3.55
CA ILE A 198 4.98 -17.44 4.93
C ILE A 198 5.87 -18.69 4.94
N ARG A 199 5.57 -19.70 4.11
CA ARG A 199 6.37 -20.93 4.02
C ARG A 199 7.75 -20.69 3.41
N ASN A 200 7.86 -19.78 2.45
CA ASN A 200 9.13 -19.53 1.76
C ASN A 200 10.10 -18.70 2.62
N ARG A 201 9.64 -17.58 3.19
CA ARG A 201 10.53 -16.57 3.82
C ARG A 201 9.98 -15.96 5.11
N GLY A 202 8.91 -16.51 5.65
CA GLY A 202 8.23 -16.00 6.83
C GLY A 202 7.19 -14.92 6.53
N TRP A 203 6.62 -14.36 7.60
CA TRP A 203 5.40 -13.53 7.53
C TRP A 203 5.66 -12.02 7.59
N VAL A 204 6.92 -11.58 7.54
CA VAL A 204 7.30 -10.18 7.79
C VAL A 204 8.14 -9.60 6.66
N PHE A 205 7.98 -8.31 6.40
CA PHE A 205 8.82 -7.52 5.52
C PHE A 205 9.20 -6.18 6.20
N PRO A 206 10.47 -5.73 6.23
CA PRO A 206 11.67 -6.38 5.70
C PRO A 206 11.91 -7.78 6.27
N LEU A 207 12.73 -8.58 5.59
CA LEU A 207 12.92 -9.99 5.96
C LEU A 207 13.81 -10.14 7.20
N PRO A 208 13.72 -11.26 7.92
CA PRO A 208 14.75 -11.65 8.88
C PRO A 208 16.14 -11.70 8.22
N PRO A 209 17.25 -11.38 8.92
CA PRO A 209 18.56 -11.22 8.28
C PRO A 209 19.06 -12.44 7.49
N GLN A 210 18.78 -13.65 7.98
CA GLN A 210 19.13 -14.89 7.28
C GLN A 210 18.36 -15.03 5.96
N GLU A 211 17.04 -14.80 5.99
CA GLU A 211 16.19 -14.82 4.80
C GLU A 211 16.53 -13.70 3.82
N ALA A 212 16.79 -12.48 4.31
CA ALA A 212 17.24 -11.37 3.46
C ALA A 212 18.53 -11.71 2.69
N THR A 213 19.45 -12.42 3.34
CA THR A 213 20.70 -12.86 2.71
C THR A 213 20.46 -13.95 1.67
N ARG A 214 19.62 -14.94 2.01
CA ARG A 214 19.23 -16.02 1.09
C ARG A 214 18.56 -15.48 -0.18
N ILE A 215 17.51 -14.68 -0.01
CA ILE A 215 16.74 -14.09 -1.12
C ILE A 215 17.60 -13.19 -2.02
N ARG A 216 18.47 -12.34 -1.45
CA ARG A 216 19.39 -11.52 -2.26
C ARG A 216 20.38 -12.38 -3.06
N THR A 217 20.80 -13.51 -2.52
CA THR A 217 21.73 -14.42 -3.22
C THR A 217 21.02 -15.13 -4.38
N GLU A 218 19.82 -15.65 -4.14
CA GLU A 218 18.99 -16.29 -5.17
C GLU A 218 18.63 -15.31 -6.30
N TYR A 219 18.23 -14.08 -5.95
CA TYR A 219 17.92 -13.04 -6.94
C TYR A 219 19.11 -12.76 -7.86
N LYS A 220 20.32 -12.62 -7.29
CA LYS A 220 21.54 -12.41 -8.09
C LYS A 220 21.86 -13.59 -9.00
N ALA A 221 21.68 -14.82 -8.52
CA ALA A 221 21.93 -16.01 -9.33
C ALA A 221 20.96 -16.13 -10.53
N ASN A 222 19.72 -15.66 -10.38
CA ASN A 222 18.70 -15.74 -11.42
C ASN A 222 18.72 -14.57 -12.42
N ASN A 223 19.45 -13.49 -12.12
CA ASN A 223 19.51 -12.27 -12.93
C ASN A 223 20.95 -11.87 -13.35
N ALA A 224 21.91 -12.79 -13.19
CA ALA A 224 23.28 -12.67 -13.70
C ALA A 224 23.38 -13.31 -15.10
#